data_AF-A0A4R9JWE5-F1
#
_entry.id   AF-A0A4R9JWE5-F1
#
_cell.length_a   1.000
_cell.length_b   1.000
_cell.length_c   1.000
_cell.angle_alpha   90.00
_cell.angle_beta   90.00
_cell.angle_gamma   90.00
#
_symmetry.space_group_name_H-M   'P 1'
#
loop_
_entity.id
_entity.type
_entity.pdbx_description
1 polymer ?
#
loop_
_entity_poly.entity_id
_entity_poly.type
_entity_poly.pdbx_seq_one_letter_code
_entity_poly.pdbx_strand_id
1 'polypeptide(L)'
;MKQLKLVFLISLIFLGQCAELTGGKDSEDKTAETLLLALTNNAVCPSGTAISAQPTNGTSYDFTQCSGTATAALKLAGFTATDLQLIGGIVGGGNSSTLVRDSSSLSSSGGEKKASLQITYVLSASDSTIDVVLPSTTSLSGPTFQITPGEIKKKSSTGATSSLGGKAGTWTSSLSQEKTLCLEVHNENGAHIFGWEGPCSSVSRTSYGFEEEAVSGFDFSGDRIAFRINKATIKSLNVYSSNIGTAGSLR
;
A
#
# COMPACT_ATOMS: atom_id res chain seq x y z
N MET A 1 -16.29 -45.25 46.40
CA MET A 1 -16.55 -43.85 45.99
C MET A 1 -15.48 -42.91 46.55
N LYS A 2 -14.28 -42.86 45.95
CA LYS A 2 -13.16 -41.98 46.38
C LYS A 2 -12.17 -41.75 45.22
N GLN A 3 -12.60 -41.16 44.10
CA GLN A 3 -11.67 -40.78 43.00
C GLN A 3 -12.20 -39.57 42.18
N LEU A 4 -13.05 -38.71 42.75
CA LEU A 4 -13.68 -37.59 42.01
C LEU A 4 -13.47 -36.22 42.64
N LYS A 5 -12.36 -36.02 43.36
CA LYS A 5 -12.02 -34.71 43.94
C LYS A 5 -10.59 -34.23 43.66
N LEU A 6 -9.77 -35.01 42.96
CA LEU A 6 -8.37 -34.65 42.70
C LEU A 6 -8.14 -34.00 41.32
N VAL A 7 -9.07 -34.17 40.37
CA VAL A 7 -8.93 -33.62 39.00
C VAL A 7 -9.31 -32.14 38.91
N PHE A 8 -10.06 -31.61 39.88
CA PHE A 8 -10.48 -30.20 39.88
C PHE A 8 -9.48 -29.25 40.55
N LEU A 9 -8.39 -29.77 41.14
CA LEU A 9 -7.40 -28.96 41.87
C LEU A 9 -6.11 -28.69 41.06
N ILE A 10 -5.91 -29.37 39.93
CA ILE A 10 -4.71 -29.20 39.09
C ILE A 10 -4.95 -28.15 37.98
N SER A 11 -6.19 -27.84 37.64
CA SER A 11 -6.57 -26.81 36.67
C SER A 11 -6.51 -25.37 37.21
N LEU A 12 -6.23 -25.15 38.50
CA LEU A 12 -6.06 -23.81 39.08
C LEU A 12 -4.59 -23.38 39.27
N ILE A 13 -3.60 -24.25 39.02
CA ILE A 13 -2.19 -23.93 39.30
C ILE A 13 -1.43 -23.43 38.05
N PHE A 14 -2.01 -23.54 36.85
CA PHE A 14 -1.41 -23.00 35.61
C PHE A 14 -1.79 -21.54 35.27
N LEU A 15 -2.50 -20.84 36.15
CA LEU A 15 -2.81 -19.41 36.00
C LEU A 15 -1.80 -18.47 36.72
N GLY A 16 -0.70 -19.02 37.26
CA GLY A 16 0.24 -18.28 38.10
C GLY A 16 1.52 -17.75 37.43
N GLN A 17 1.67 -17.81 36.10
CA GLN A 17 2.92 -17.42 35.41
C GLN A 17 2.69 -16.55 34.15
N CYS A 18 1.55 -15.84 34.03
CA CYS A 18 1.36 -14.77 33.03
C CYS A 18 0.91 -13.45 33.68
N ALA A 19 1.45 -13.15 34.85
CA ALA A 19 1.22 -11.88 35.55
C ALA A 19 2.51 -11.05 35.63
N GLU A 20 3.24 -10.94 34.53
CA GLU A 20 4.26 -9.89 34.34
C GLU A 20 4.19 -9.41 32.89
N LEU A 21 3.18 -8.58 32.59
CA LEU A 21 3.13 -7.77 31.36
C LEU A 21 2.39 -6.45 31.59
N THR A 22 2.44 -5.94 32.81
CA THR A 22 1.94 -4.60 33.16
C THR A 22 3.05 -3.83 33.85
N GLY A 23 4.00 -3.35 33.05
CA GLY A 23 5.17 -2.65 33.56
C GLY A 23 6.02 -2.00 32.47
N GLY A 24 5.41 -1.27 31.53
CA GLY A 24 6.15 -0.50 30.53
C GLY A 24 5.29 0.65 30.00
N LYS A 25 5.67 1.88 30.33
CA LYS A 25 5.02 3.09 29.83
C LYS A 25 5.21 3.22 28.31
N ASP A 26 4.13 3.65 27.66
CA ASP A 26 4.06 4.27 26.34
C ASP A 26 4.38 3.36 25.13
N SER A 27 3.34 2.73 24.56
CA SER A 27 3.10 2.41 23.12
C SER A 27 2.53 1.01 22.79
N GLU A 28 2.28 0.13 23.76
CA GLU A 28 2.05 -1.32 23.48
C GLU A 28 0.58 -1.79 23.31
N ASP A 29 -0.42 -0.95 23.57
CA ASP A 29 -1.84 -1.41 23.58
C ASP A 29 -2.34 -1.92 22.23
N LYS A 30 -1.85 -1.36 21.11
CA LYS A 30 -2.30 -1.79 19.77
C LYS A 30 -1.78 -3.17 19.39
N THR A 31 -0.62 -3.57 19.90
CA THR A 31 0.04 -4.83 19.54
C THR A 31 -0.67 -6.01 20.19
N ALA A 32 -1.07 -5.87 21.46
CA ALA A 32 -1.80 -6.90 22.19
C ALA A 32 -3.21 -7.13 21.63
N GLU A 33 -3.94 -6.05 21.29
CA GLU A 33 -5.26 -6.15 20.64
C GLU A 33 -5.15 -6.77 19.24
N THR A 34 -4.15 -6.37 18.45
CA THR A 34 -3.88 -6.93 17.12
C THR A 34 -3.54 -8.43 17.21
N LEU A 35 -2.77 -8.85 18.21
CA LEU A 35 -2.40 -10.24 18.44
C LEU A 35 -3.62 -11.08 18.87
N LEU A 36 -4.48 -10.54 19.75
CA LEU A 36 -5.73 -11.19 20.15
C LEU A 36 -6.74 -11.32 18.99
N LEU A 37 -6.84 -10.29 18.13
CA LEU A 37 -7.66 -10.31 16.92
C LEU A 37 -7.14 -11.32 15.89
N ALA A 38 -5.81 -11.45 15.74
CA ALA A 38 -5.19 -12.44 14.87
C ALA A 38 -5.43 -13.89 15.36
N LEU A 39 -5.36 -14.11 16.67
CA LEU A 39 -5.61 -15.42 17.31
C LEU A 39 -7.08 -15.86 17.26
N THR A 40 -8.02 -14.93 17.14
CA THR A 40 -9.47 -15.23 17.14
C THR A 40 -10.05 -15.37 15.73
N ASN A 41 -9.48 -14.71 14.72
CA ASN A 41 -9.99 -14.72 13.35
C ASN A 41 -9.14 -15.49 12.32
N ASN A 42 -8.06 -16.16 12.73
CA ASN A 42 -7.05 -16.78 11.84
C ASN A 42 -6.56 -15.83 10.73
N ALA A 43 -6.64 -14.52 10.97
CA ALA A 43 -6.23 -13.48 10.05
C ALA A 43 -4.83 -13.03 10.44
N VAL A 44 -3.90 -13.11 9.48
CA VAL A 44 -2.52 -12.68 9.68
C VAL A 44 -2.16 -11.75 8.54
N CYS A 45 -1.55 -10.63 8.84
CA CYS A 45 -0.91 -9.77 7.85
C CYS A 45 0.13 -8.93 8.62
N PRO A 46 1.40 -8.93 8.22
CA PRO A 46 2.41 -8.15 8.92
C PRO A 46 2.00 -6.68 9.02
N SER A 47 2.00 -6.13 10.23
CA SER A 47 2.02 -4.69 10.40
C SER A 47 3.33 -4.20 9.77
N GLY A 48 3.24 -3.23 8.85
CA GLY A 48 4.36 -2.90 7.96
C GLY A 48 5.71 -2.72 8.66
N THR A 49 6.77 -3.18 8.02
CA THR A 49 8.14 -3.16 8.52
C THR A 49 8.78 -1.81 8.22
N ALA A 50 9.43 -1.19 9.21
CA ALA A 50 10.16 0.06 8.99
C ALA A 50 11.29 -0.13 7.97
N ILE A 51 11.38 0.79 7.02
CA ILE A 51 12.50 0.92 6.09
C ILE A 51 13.36 2.07 6.63
N SER A 52 14.62 1.79 6.96
CA SER A 52 15.57 2.77 7.50
C SER A 52 16.81 2.95 6.62
N ALA A 53 16.75 2.50 5.37
CA ALA A 53 17.86 2.51 4.41
C ALA A 53 17.46 3.17 3.09
N GLN A 54 18.46 3.49 2.25
CA GLN A 54 18.30 4.14 0.93
C GLN A 54 17.07 3.62 0.14
N PRO A 55 16.25 4.50 -0.48
CA PRO A 55 16.51 5.92 -0.70
C PRO A 55 16.18 6.86 0.47
N THR A 56 15.27 6.44 1.35
CA THR A 56 14.76 7.23 2.48
C THR A 56 13.98 6.32 3.43
N ASN A 57 13.52 6.88 4.55
CA ASN A 57 12.71 6.17 5.52
C ASN A 57 11.32 5.84 4.95
N GLY A 58 10.72 4.76 5.45
CA GLY A 58 9.40 4.35 5.01
C GLY A 58 8.85 3.15 5.75
N THR A 59 7.82 2.55 5.17
CA THR A 59 7.18 1.34 5.68
C THR A 59 6.98 0.37 4.52
N SER A 60 7.43 -0.87 4.69
CA SER A 60 7.26 -1.97 3.74
C SER A 60 6.12 -2.89 4.18
N TYR A 61 5.31 -3.31 3.22
CA TYR A 61 4.22 -4.24 3.41
C TYR A 61 4.42 -5.41 2.45
N ASP A 62 4.63 -6.61 2.99
CA ASP A 62 4.67 -7.86 2.22
C ASP A 62 3.31 -8.56 2.35
N PHE A 63 2.50 -8.47 1.30
CA PHE A 63 1.16 -9.04 1.31
C PHE A 63 1.15 -10.54 0.99
N THR A 64 2.29 -11.12 0.60
CA THR A 64 2.39 -12.57 0.36
C THR A 64 2.27 -13.39 1.65
N GLN A 65 2.56 -12.75 2.79
CA GLN A 65 2.46 -13.32 4.13
C GLN A 65 1.06 -13.17 4.72
N CYS A 66 0.12 -12.52 4.02
CA CYS A 66 -1.22 -12.29 4.53
C CYS A 66 -2.13 -13.51 4.29
N SER A 67 -2.95 -13.84 5.28
CA SER A 67 -3.87 -14.98 5.26
C SER A 67 -5.16 -14.68 6.03
N GLY A 68 -6.19 -15.49 5.80
CA GLY A 68 -7.54 -15.27 6.33
C GLY A 68 -8.40 -14.41 5.39
N THR A 69 -9.43 -13.77 5.92
CA THR A 69 -10.27 -12.87 5.11
C THR A 69 -9.51 -11.59 4.78
N ALA A 70 -9.59 -11.13 3.53
CA ALA A 70 -8.84 -9.95 3.08
C ALA A 70 -9.14 -8.71 3.93
N THR A 71 -10.42 -8.45 4.23
CA THR A 71 -10.84 -7.31 5.06
C THR A 71 -10.24 -7.37 6.46
N ALA A 72 -10.27 -8.52 7.14
CA ALA A 72 -9.72 -8.62 8.50
C ALA A 72 -8.20 -8.50 8.51
N ALA A 73 -7.51 -9.26 7.64
CA ALA A 73 -6.06 -9.29 7.59
C ALA A 73 -5.47 -7.93 7.18
N LEU A 74 -6.00 -7.29 6.14
CA LEU A 74 -5.51 -6.00 5.66
C LEU A 74 -5.82 -4.86 6.64
N LYS A 75 -6.88 -5.00 7.46
CA LYS A 75 -7.14 -4.06 8.55
C LYS A 75 -6.02 -4.04 9.59
N LEU A 76 -5.44 -5.20 9.91
CA LEU A 76 -4.28 -5.30 10.82
C LEU A 76 -3.05 -4.60 10.23
N ALA A 77 -2.89 -4.62 8.90
CA ALA A 77 -1.83 -3.90 8.19
C ALA A 77 -2.12 -2.39 7.99
N GLY A 78 -3.28 -1.90 8.44
CA GLY A 78 -3.67 -0.49 8.32
C GLY A 78 -4.31 -0.12 6.98
N PHE A 79 -5.02 -1.05 6.36
CA PHE A 79 -5.76 -0.83 5.11
C PHE A 79 -7.24 -1.18 5.24
N THR A 80 -8.05 -0.45 4.49
CA THR A 80 -9.44 -0.80 4.20
C THR A 80 -9.51 -1.50 2.84
N ALA A 81 -10.16 -2.66 2.78
CA ALA A 81 -10.21 -3.53 1.60
C ALA A 81 -11.65 -3.89 1.21
N THR A 82 -11.96 -3.80 -0.08
CA THR A 82 -13.27 -4.13 -0.68
C THR A 82 -13.08 -5.05 -1.89
N ASP A 83 -13.84 -6.14 -1.97
CA ASP A 83 -13.80 -7.10 -3.10
C ASP A 83 -12.38 -7.60 -3.45
N LEU A 84 -11.58 -7.90 -2.42
CA LEU A 84 -10.22 -8.41 -2.55
C LEU A 84 -10.08 -9.82 -1.99
N GLN A 85 -9.11 -10.55 -2.51
CA GLN A 85 -8.72 -11.89 -2.03
C GLN A 85 -7.23 -11.92 -1.68
N LEU A 86 -6.84 -12.82 -0.78
CA LEU A 86 -5.45 -13.06 -0.42
C LEU A 86 -4.99 -14.38 -1.02
N ILE A 87 -4.24 -14.32 -2.13
CA ILE A 87 -3.72 -15.49 -2.84
C ILE A 87 -2.26 -15.20 -3.19
N GLY A 88 -1.38 -15.43 -2.21
CA GLY A 88 0.04 -15.07 -2.32
C GLY A 88 0.25 -13.60 -2.64
N GLY A 89 -0.59 -12.71 -2.08
CA GLY A 89 -0.70 -11.29 -2.41
C GLY A 89 -2.15 -10.83 -2.46
N ILE A 90 -2.37 -9.53 -2.65
CA ILE A 90 -3.71 -8.94 -2.77
C ILE A 90 -4.20 -9.06 -4.21
N VAL A 91 -5.23 -9.88 -4.43
CA VAL A 91 -5.83 -10.10 -5.74
C VAL A 91 -7.13 -9.30 -5.86
N GLY A 92 -7.24 -8.53 -6.94
CA GLY A 92 -8.47 -7.86 -7.33
C GLY A 92 -8.98 -8.35 -8.69
N GLY A 93 -10.29 -8.57 -8.78
CA GLY A 93 -10.93 -9.17 -9.96
C GLY A 93 -11.68 -8.18 -10.85
N GLY A 94 -11.86 -6.94 -10.41
CA GLY A 94 -12.68 -5.96 -11.12
C GLY A 94 -12.52 -4.54 -10.60
N ASN A 95 -13.20 -3.59 -11.24
CA ASN A 95 -13.07 -2.15 -10.92
C ASN A 95 -13.59 -1.77 -9.52
N SER A 96 -14.35 -2.65 -8.85
CA SER A 96 -14.81 -2.46 -7.46
C SER A 96 -13.79 -2.94 -6.42
N SER A 97 -12.80 -3.74 -6.82
CA SER A 97 -11.73 -4.22 -5.96
C SER A 97 -10.83 -3.06 -5.55
N THR A 98 -10.94 -2.63 -4.29
CA THR A 98 -10.23 -1.45 -3.78
C THR A 98 -9.42 -1.75 -2.53
N LEU A 99 -8.23 -1.15 -2.45
CA LEU A 99 -7.37 -1.13 -1.29
C LEU A 99 -7.06 0.32 -0.93
N VAL A 100 -7.30 0.72 0.31
CA VAL A 100 -7.10 2.11 0.77
C VAL A 100 -6.23 2.08 2.01
N ARG A 101 -5.13 2.84 2.02
CA ARG A 101 -4.33 3.00 3.24
C ARG A 101 -5.09 3.91 4.21
N ASP A 102 -5.24 3.48 5.46
CA ASP A 102 -6.02 4.22 6.47
C ASP A 102 -5.26 5.46 6.98
N SER A 103 -3.92 5.39 6.97
CA SER A 103 -3.04 6.46 7.42
C SER A 103 -2.61 7.40 6.28
N SER A 104 -2.29 8.63 6.66
CA SER A 104 -1.66 9.61 5.77
C SER A 104 -0.35 9.06 5.20
N SER A 105 -0.17 9.27 3.91
CA SER A 105 0.90 8.76 3.06
C SER A 105 1.69 9.87 2.38
N LEU A 106 1.23 11.12 2.49
CA LEU A 106 1.85 12.29 1.89
C LEU A 106 2.61 13.08 2.95
N SER A 107 3.89 13.34 2.70
CA SER A 107 4.63 14.37 3.44
C SER A 107 4.07 15.74 3.06
N SER A 108 3.80 16.60 4.06
CA SER A 108 3.35 17.98 3.86
C SER A 108 4.41 18.94 4.38
N SER A 109 5.06 19.67 3.48
CA SER A 109 5.97 20.76 3.83
C SER A 109 5.66 21.96 2.93
N GLY A 110 5.54 23.16 3.51
CA GLY A 110 5.32 24.39 2.72
C GLY A 110 4.00 24.46 1.93
N GLY A 111 3.03 23.57 2.18
CA GLY A 111 1.78 23.47 1.42
C GLY A 111 1.82 22.47 0.26
N GLU A 112 2.99 21.92 -0.04
CA GLU A 112 3.18 20.86 -1.03
C GLU A 112 2.92 19.49 -0.41
N LYS A 113 2.35 18.57 -1.18
CA LYS A 113 2.14 17.18 -0.76
C LYS A 113 2.92 16.24 -1.67
N LYS A 114 3.79 15.41 -1.08
CA LYS A 114 4.63 14.46 -1.81
C LYS A 114 4.50 13.05 -1.24
N ALA A 115 4.23 12.06 -2.11
CA ALA A 115 4.30 10.64 -1.78
C ALA A 115 5.27 9.97 -2.74
N SER A 116 6.11 9.10 -2.18
CA SER A 116 6.83 8.13 -2.98
C SER A 116 6.41 6.73 -2.56
N LEU A 117 6.19 5.87 -3.55
CA LEU A 117 5.73 4.50 -3.34
C LEU A 117 6.48 3.54 -4.26
N GLN A 118 6.77 2.36 -3.74
CA GLN A 118 7.22 1.23 -4.54
C GLN A 118 6.12 0.18 -4.55
N ILE A 119 5.65 -0.21 -5.72
CA ILE A 119 4.65 -1.26 -5.87
C ILE A 119 5.25 -2.44 -6.63
N THR A 120 5.10 -3.65 -6.10
CA THR A 120 5.44 -4.89 -6.80
C THR A 120 4.16 -5.65 -7.10
N TYR A 121 3.95 -6.00 -8.37
CA TYR A 121 2.67 -6.55 -8.85
C TYR A 121 2.85 -7.54 -9.99
N VAL A 122 1.78 -8.29 -10.27
CA VAL A 122 1.63 -9.19 -11.42
C VAL A 122 0.29 -8.90 -12.10
N LEU A 123 0.29 -8.80 -13.43
CA LEU A 123 -0.92 -8.63 -14.25
C LEU A 123 -1.29 -9.95 -14.92
N SER A 124 -2.55 -10.37 -14.80
CA SER A 124 -2.96 -11.75 -15.15
C SER A 124 -3.54 -11.89 -16.56
N ALA A 125 -3.88 -10.78 -17.20
CA ALA A 125 -4.55 -10.70 -18.51
C ALA A 125 -4.20 -9.41 -19.27
N SER A 126 -4.38 -9.41 -20.59
CA SER A 126 -4.09 -8.26 -21.46
C SER A 126 -4.88 -7.00 -21.12
N ASP A 127 -6.04 -7.14 -20.49
CA ASP A 127 -6.90 -6.04 -20.03
C ASP A 127 -6.79 -5.77 -18.52
N SER A 128 -5.76 -6.31 -17.86
CA SER A 128 -5.51 -6.04 -16.43
C SER A 128 -5.12 -4.60 -16.20
N THR A 129 -5.56 -4.04 -15.08
CA THR A 129 -5.21 -2.68 -14.69
C THR A 129 -4.99 -2.56 -13.19
N ILE A 130 -4.03 -1.73 -12.79
CA ILE A 130 -3.93 -1.21 -11.43
C ILE A 130 -4.02 0.31 -11.52
N ASP A 131 -5.10 0.88 -11.00
CA ASP A 131 -5.22 2.33 -10.84
C ASP A 131 -4.60 2.69 -9.49
N VAL A 132 -3.50 3.44 -9.50
CA VAL A 132 -2.94 4.11 -8.31
C VAL A 132 -3.62 5.46 -8.18
N VAL A 133 -4.35 5.64 -7.08
CA VAL A 133 -5.20 6.80 -6.83
C VAL A 133 -4.69 7.55 -5.62
N LEU A 134 -4.56 8.87 -5.73
CA LEU A 134 -4.46 9.75 -4.58
C LEU A 134 -5.86 10.27 -4.21
N PRO A 135 -6.61 9.59 -3.34
CA PRO A 135 -7.97 9.96 -3.02
C PRO A 135 -8.06 11.35 -2.39
N SER A 136 -9.17 12.02 -2.63
CA SER A 136 -9.60 13.17 -1.84
C SER A 136 -10.00 12.77 -0.42
N THR A 137 -10.24 13.75 0.46
CA THR A 137 -10.68 13.48 1.84
C THR A 137 -12.02 12.76 1.93
N THR A 138 -12.89 12.93 0.93
CA THR A 138 -14.29 12.47 0.97
C THR A 138 -14.59 11.33 0.00
N SER A 139 -13.65 10.95 -0.87
CA SER A 139 -13.92 9.97 -1.93
C SER A 139 -12.66 9.29 -2.45
N LEU A 140 -12.81 8.17 -3.15
CA LEU A 140 -11.75 7.58 -3.98
C LEU A 140 -11.58 8.28 -5.34
N SER A 141 -11.98 9.55 -5.44
CA SER A 141 -11.72 10.40 -6.60
C SER A 141 -10.43 11.18 -6.35
N GLY A 142 -9.60 11.29 -7.37
CA GLY A 142 -8.32 11.99 -7.30
C GLY A 142 -7.40 11.59 -8.45
N PRO A 143 -6.21 12.22 -8.57
CA PRO A 143 -5.25 11.90 -9.61
C PRO A 143 -5.03 10.39 -9.68
N THR A 144 -5.20 9.85 -10.88
CA THR A 144 -5.18 8.42 -11.10
C THR A 144 -4.19 8.08 -12.19
N PHE A 145 -3.31 7.14 -11.86
CA PHE A 145 -2.33 6.58 -12.78
C PHE A 145 -2.64 5.12 -12.98
N GLN A 146 -2.94 4.77 -14.22
CA GLN A 146 -3.34 3.42 -14.59
C GLN A 146 -2.13 2.67 -15.14
N ILE A 147 -1.69 1.67 -14.39
CA ILE A 147 -0.71 0.69 -14.81
C ILE A 147 -1.43 -0.37 -15.63
N THR A 148 -0.90 -0.67 -16.81
CA THR A 148 -1.37 -1.71 -17.73
C THR A 148 -0.22 -2.65 -18.10
N PRO A 149 -0.46 -3.73 -18.87
CA PRO A 149 0.61 -4.65 -19.24
C PRO A 149 1.80 -4.02 -19.96
N GLY A 150 1.59 -2.98 -20.77
CA GLY A 150 2.64 -2.37 -21.59
C GLY A 150 2.96 -0.90 -21.31
N GLU A 151 2.19 -0.24 -20.44
CA GLU A 151 2.39 1.18 -20.17
C GLU A 151 1.75 1.64 -18.86
N ILE A 152 2.19 2.81 -18.39
CA ILE A 152 1.47 3.64 -17.41
C ILE A 152 0.80 4.82 -18.13
N LYS A 153 -0.47 5.03 -17.82
CA LYS A 153 -1.31 6.11 -18.36
C LYS A 153 -1.77 7.02 -17.24
N LYS A 154 -2.14 8.25 -17.57
CA LYS A 154 -2.96 9.10 -16.70
C LYS A 154 -4.43 8.86 -16.98
N LYS A 155 -5.26 9.08 -15.97
CA LYS A 155 -6.71 9.01 -16.06
C LYS A 155 -7.29 10.32 -15.57
N SER A 156 -8.17 10.93 -16.36
CA SER A 156 -8.85 12.18 -16.01
C SER A 156 -9.96 11.96 -14.99
N SER A 157 -10.52 13.04 -14.44
CA SER A 157 -11.64 12.97 -13.50
C SER A 157 -12.92 12.41 -14.12
N THR A 158 -13.02 12.42 -15.46
CA THR A 158 -14.09 11.76 -16.21
C THR A 158 -13.83 10.27 -16.45
N GLY A 159 -12.67 9.74 -16.02
CA GLY A 159 -12.29 8.34 -16.18
C GLY A 159 -11.64 8.00 -17.53
N ALA A 160 -11.49 8.97 -18.43
CA ALA A 160 -10.80 8.76 -19.70
C ALA A 160 -9.29 8.59 -19.47
N THR A 161 -8.67 7.63 -20.14
CA THR A 161 -7.22 7.40 -20.05
C THR A 161 -6.48 7.99 -21.23
N SER A 162 -5.31 8.56 -20.99
CA SER A 162 -4.39 9.02 -22.02
C SER A 162 -2.94 8.75 -21.63
N SER A 163 -2.04 8.74 -22.60
CA SER A 163 -0.60 8.64 -22.36
C SER A 163 -0.10 9.82 -21.51
N LEU A 164 1.02 9.62 -20.83
CA LEU A 164 1.71 10.70 -20.13
C LEU A 164 2.23 11.72 -21.16
N GLY A 165 2.10 13.01 -20.84
CA GLY A 165 2.41 14.14 -21.71
C GLY A 165 3.84 14.65 -21.60
N GLY A 166 4.56 14.33 -20.52
CA GLY A 166 5.98 14.66 -20.37
C GLY A 166 6.86 13.58 -21.02
N LYS A 167 7.05 12.47 -20.31
CA LYS A 167 7.82 11.31 -20.75
C LYS A 167 6.97 10.06 -20.60
N ALA A 168 6.74 9.37 -21.71
CA ALA A 168 5.94 8.15 -21.72
C ALA A 168 6.60 7.04 -20.89
N GLY A 169 5.80 6.33 -20.09
CA GLY A 169 6.24 5.12 -19.40
C GLY A 169 5.70 3.90 -20.14
N THR A 170 6.46 3.45 -21.14
CA THR A 170 6.12 2.27 -21.94
C THR A 170 7.18 1.18 -21.75
N TRP A 171 6.75 -0.08 -21.78
CA TRP A 171 7.63 -1.23 -21.60
C TRP A 171 7.13 -2.44 -22.38
N THR A 172 8.00 -3.42 -22.58
CA THR A 172 7.59 -4.72 -23.12
C THR A 172 6.59 -5.38 -22.17
N SER A 173 5.51 -5.92 -22.73
CA SER A 173 4.39 -6.52 -21.99
C SER A 173 4.85 -7.32 -20.77
N SER A 174 4.24 -7.00 -19.63
CA SER A 174 4.52 -7.56 -18.31
C SER A 174 3.54 -8.65 -17.87
N LEU A 175 2.78 -9.21 -18.82
CA LEU A 175 1.80 -10.25 -18.52
C LEU A 175 2.44 -11.45 -17.81
N SER A 176 1.82 -11.83 -16.70
CA SER A 176 2.24 -12.94 -15.84
C SER A 176 3.67 -12.82 -15.30
N GLN A 177 4.27 -11.63 -15.38
CA GLN A 177 5.59 -11.34 -14.85
C GLN A 177 5.46 -10.41 -13.65
N GLU A 178 6.32 -10.62 -12.67
CA GLU A 178 6.46 -9.66 -11.59
C GLU A 178 7.13 -8.39 -12.10
N LYS A 179 6.51 -7.25 -11.82
CA LYS A 179 7.06 -5.93 -12.10
C LYS A 179 7.08 -5.12 -10.83
N THR A 180 8.12 -4.30 -10.70
CA THR A 180 8.23 -3.31 -9.65
C THR A 180 8.30 -1.94 -10.28
N LEU A 181 7.51 -1.00 -9.77
CA LEU A 181 7.57 0.41 -10.15
C LEU A 181 7.88 1.25 -8.91
N CYS A 182 8.70 2.27 -9.11
CA CYS A 182 8.89 3.36 -8.15
C CYS A 182 8.13 4.57 -8.68
N LEU A 183 7.11 5.03 -7.96
CA LEU A 183 6.31 6.20 -8.32
C LEU A 183 6.53 7.32 -7.30
N GLU A 184 6.54 8.54 -7.79
CA GLU A 184 6.45 9.75 -6.98
C GLU A 184 5.28 10.57 -7.45
N VAL A 185 4.50 11.07 -6.51
CA VAL A 185 3.40 11.97 -6.81
C VAL A 185 3.59 13.24 -6.01
N HIS A 186 3.59 14.36 -6.72
CA HIS A 186 3.83 15.69 -6.17
C HIS A 186 2.59 16.54 -6.40
N ASN A 187 2.25 17.38 -5.43
CA ASN A 187 1.23 18.40 -5.56
C ASN A 187 1.83 19.77 -5.27
N GLU A 188 2.18 20.48 -6.35
CA GLU A 188 2.93 21.73 -6.36
C GLU A 188 2.32 22.70 -7.40
N ASN A 189 1.00 22.91 -7.35
CA ASN A 189 0.14 23.58 -8.36
C ASN A 189 -0.43 22.67 -9.46
N GLY A 190 -0.62 21.39 -9.15
CA GLY A 190 -1.17 20.36 -10.03
C GLY A 190 -0.70 18.99 -9.55
N ALA A 191 -1.31 17.88 -9.98
CA ALA A 191 -0.70 16.56 -9.76
C ALA A 191 0.42 16.38 -10.77
N HIS A 192 1.62 16.14 -10.28
CA HIS A 192 2.70 15.59 -11.08
C HIS A 192 2.85 14.12 -10.70
N ILE A 193 3.08 13.26 -11.69
CA ILE A 193 3.65 11.94 -11.41
C ILE A 193 4.99 11.81 -12.09
N PHE A 194 5.89 11.20 -11.36
CA PHE A 194 7.18 10.80 -11.85
C PHE A 194 7.40 9.34 -11.47
N GLY A 195 8.28 8.66 -12.19
CA GLY A 195 8.65 7.33 -11.75
C GLY A 195 9.63 6.61 -12.64
N TRP A 196 9.87 5.35 -12.26
CA TRP A 196 10.84 4.47 -12.89
C TRP A 196 10.34 3.03 -12.88
N GLU A 197 10.83 2.25 -13.85
CA GLU A 197 10.82 0.80 -13.73
C GLU A 197 11.91 0.35 -12.75
N GLY A 198 11.52 -0.44 -11.77
CA GLY A 198 12.41 -1.05 -10.79
C GLY A 198 12.25 -0.53 -9.35
N PRO A 199 13.00 -1.12 -8.40
CA PRO A 199 12.99 -0.72 -7.00
C PRO A 199 13.48 0.71 -6.77
N CYS A 200 12.82 1.42 -5.87
CA CYS A 200 13.13 2.79 -5.50
C CYS A 200 14.57 3.00 -4.98
N SER A 201 15.19 1.95 -4.42
CA SER A 201 16.57 1.98 -3.95
C SER A 201 17.62 1.96 -5.07
N SER A 202 17.27 1.46 -6.25
CA SER A 202 18.20 1.24 -7.38
C SER A 202 18.03 2.22 -8.54
N VAL A 203 16.94 2.99 -8.57
CA VAL A 203 16.62 3.87 -9.69
C VAL A 203 17.47 5.14 -9.68
N SER A 204 17.77 5.67 -10.88
CA SER A 204 18.51 6.91 -11.02
C SER A 204 17.67 8.11 -10.57
N ARG A 205 18.13 8.82 -9.54
CA ARG A 205 17.41 9.96 -8.97
C ARG A 205 17.56 11.26 -9.75
N THR A 206 18.46 11.28 -10.73
CA THR A 206 18.80 12.47 -11.53
C THR A 206 17.91 12.62 -12.76
N SER A 207 17.12 11.61 -13.12
CA SER A 207 16.24 11.64 -14.29
C SER A 207 15.12 10.62 -14.13
N TYR A 208 13.88 11.00 -14.41
CA TYR A 208 12.75 10.08 -14.36
C TYR A 208 12.73 9.11 -15.55
N GLY A 209 12.22 7.90 -15.32
CA GLY A 209 11.91 6.93 -16.38
C GLY A 209 10.68 7.34 -17.17
N PHE A 210 9.70 7.95 -16.50
CA PHE A 210 8.50 8.54 -17.08
C PHE A 210 8.01 9.71 -16.23
N GLU A 211 7.27 10.63 -16.83
CA GLU A 211 6.78 11.83 -16.13
C GLU A 211 5.51 12.40 -16.77
N GLU A 212 4.70 13.01 -15.92
CA GLU A 212 3.57 13.84 -16.28
C GLU A 212 3.65 15.14 -15.48
N GLU A 213 3.68 16.25 -16.21
CA GLU A 213 3.86 17.57 -15.62
C GLU A 213 2.57 18.20 -15.10
N ALA A 214 1.38 17.74 -15.50
CA ALA A 214 0.13 18.22 -14.89
C ALA A 214 -1.06 17.30 -15.15
N VAL A 215 -1.60 16.72 -14.08
CA VAL A 215 -2.96 16.16 -14.06
C VAL A 215 -3.85 17.12 -13.28
N SER A 216 -4.83 17.69 -13.97
CA SER A 216 -5.77 18.68 -13.43
C SER A 216 -7.21 18.13 -13.35
N GLY A 217 -8.10 18.89 -12.70
CA GLY A 217 -9.53 18.56 -12.61
C GLY A 217 -9.91 17.57 -11.51
N PHE A 218 -9.04 17.38 -10.52
CA PHE A 218 -9.26 16.54 -9.34
C PHE A 218 -9.26 17.36 -8.04
N ASP A 219 -9.89 16.81 -6.99
CA ASP A 219 -9.70 17.29 -5.63
C ASP A 219 -8.45 16.65 -5.01
N PHE A 220 -7.57 17.48 -4.45
CA PHE A 220 -6.28 17.12 -3.84
C PHE A 220 -6.29 17.27 -2.32
N SER A 221 -7.47 17.40 -1.72
CA SER A 221 -7.63 17.60 -0.29
C SER A 221 -7.10 16.42 0.53
N GLY A 222 -7.13 15.19 0.00
CA GLY A 222 -6.74 13.99 0.72
C GLY A 222 -5.23 13.79 0.84
N ASP A 223 -4.87 12.77 1.61
CA ASP A 223 -3.48 12.49 1.97
C ASP A 223 -3.13 11.00 2.00
N ARG A 224 -4.01 10.15 1.48
CA ARG A 224 -3.85 8.69 1.46
C ARG A 224 -3.42 8.21 0.09
N ILE A 225 -3.10 6.93 0.00
CA ILE A 225 -2.93 6.21 -1.26
C ILE A 225 -4.00 5.13 -1.32
N ALA A 226 -4.63 5.00 -2.49
CA ALA A 226 -5.59 3.95 -2.78
C ALA A 226 -5.26 3.26 -4.09
N PHE A 227 -5.75 2.02 -4.23
CA PHE A 227 -5.59 1.20 -5.42
C PHE A 227 -6.94 0.68 -5.87
N ARG A 228 -7.19 0.67 -7.19
CA ARG A 228 -8.24 -0.15 -7.80
C ARG A 228 -7.57 -1.25 -8.62
N ILE A 229 -7.93 -2.50 -8.37
CA ILE A 229 -7.15 -3.66 -8.79
C ILE A 229 -8.01 -4.56 -9.67
N ASN A 230 -7.75 -4.62 -10.96
CA ASN A 230 -8.51 -5.42 -11.90
C ASN A 230 -7.62 -6.47 -12.58
N LYS A 231 -7.92 -7.75 -12.35
CA LYS A 231 -7.19 -8.93 -12.86
C LYS A 231 -5.69 -8.88 -12.53
N ALA A 232 -5.37 -8.37 -11.35
CA ALA A 232 -4.00 -8.12 -10.93
C ALA A 232 -3.78 -8.58 -9.49
N THR A 233 -2.51 -8.86 -9.17
CA THR A 233 -2.05 -9.18 -7.82
C THR A 233 -1.02 -8.16 -7.39
N ILE A 234 -1.23 -7.50 -6.24
CA ILE A 234 -0.20 -6.70 -5.57
C ILE A 234 0.51 -7.59 -4.55
N LYS A 235 1.82 -7.76 -4.71
CA LYS A 235 2.66 -8.61 -3.85
C LYS A 235 3.19 -7.83 -2.65
N SER A 236 3.70 -6.63 -2.90
CA SER A 236 4.23 -5.76 -1.85
C SER A 236 4.07 -4.29 -2.18
N LEU A 237 4.09 -3.47 -1.14
CA LEU A 237 4.05 -2.01 -1.21
C LEU A 237 5.08 -1.44 -0.25
N ASN A 238 5.93 -0.52 -0.70
CA ASN A 238 6.66 0.36 0.20
C ASN A 238 6.08 1.76 0.09
N VAL A 239 5.84 2.40 1.23
CA VAL A 239 5.42 3.80 1.33
C VAL A 239 6.56 4.57 1.98
N TYR A 240 7.15 5.51 1.26
CA TYR A 240 8.28 6.30 1.74
C TYR A 240 7.80 7.62 2.33
N SER A 241 8.51 8.11 3.36
CA SER A 241 8.16 9.34 4.07
C SER A 241 8.72 10.62 3.43
N SER A 242 9.47 10.51 2.32
CA SER A 242 9.98 11.63 1.55
C SER A 242 10.06 11.28 0.07
N ASN A 243 10.31 12.30 -0.75
CA ASN A 243 10.71 12.12 -2.14
C ASN A 243 12.07 11.40 -2.23
N ILE A 244 12.24 10.71 -3.36
CA ILE A 244 13.38 9.91 -3.80
C ILE A 244 14.06 10.60 -4.98
N GLY A 245 13.28 11.17 -5.91
CA GLY A 245 13.77 11.93 -7.04
C GLY A 245 14.40 13.25 -6.63
N THR A 246 15.47 13.62 -7.34
CA THR A 246 16.08 14.96 -7.25
C THR A 246 15.66 15.87 -8.42
N ALA A 247 15.19 15.28 -9.52
CA ALA A 247 14.76 15.96 -10.73
C ALA A 247 13.34 16.54 -10.62
N GLY A 248 13.02 17.17 -9.49
CA GLY A 248 11.69 17.69 -9.19
C GLY A 248 11.67 18.47 -7.90
N SER A 249 12.84 18.90 -7.40
CA SER A 249 12.90 20.11 -6.60
C SER A 249 12.54 21.25 -7.55
N LEU A 250 11.26 21.35 -7.93
CA LEU A 250 10.73 22.52 -8.61
C LEU A 250 11.07 23.70 -7.70
N ARG A 251 11.75 24.66 -8.30
CA ARG A 251 12.31 25.83 -7.64
C ARG A 251 11.32 26.98 -7.74
#